data_AF-A0A258YL28-F1
#
_entry.id   AF-A0A258YL28-F1
#
_cell.length_a   1.000
_cell.length_b   1.000
_cell.length_c   1.000
_cell.angle_alpha   90.00
_cell.angle_beta   90.00
_cell.angle_gamma   90.00
#
_symmetry.space_group_name_H-M   'P 1'
#
loop_
_entity.id
_entity.type
_entity.pdbx_description
1 polymer ?
#
loop_
_entity_poly.entity_id
_entity_poly.type
_entity_poly.pdbx_seq_one_letter_code
_entity_poly.pdbx_strand_id
1 'polypeptide(L)'
;MRIVITSATTAEWMPIFVNVNELYTGKSSRLKLQFYQSGVGLLASSVAITRLAIEERPDLIIQAGIAGSFSKKYAPGQIVLVNNEILGDTGVEEKGVWKDLFDMKLEKSSYHPFEKRKLPNPWIKQYNLMNLPIVDGITVNQVTTQPTRIAELKKKYGAAVESMEGASLHYVGRETGIPFIQIRSISNYVGERDKSKWLLKESIEGLNKVLLQYVDKLYNMK
;
A
#
# COMPACT_ATOMS: atom_id res chain seq x y z
N MET A 1 -13.56 9.52 15.32
CA MET A 1 -12.69 8.71 14.45
C MET A 1 -11.30 9.33 14.37
N ARG A 2 -10.29 8.63 14.85
CA ARG A 2 -8.87 8.94 14.66
C ARG A 2 -8.40 8.25 13.40
N ILE A 3 -8.02 9.03 12.39
CA ILE A 3 -7.58 8.55 11.09
C ILE A 3 -6.10 8.89 10.95
N VAL A 4 -5.31 7.93 10.52
CA VAL A 4 -3.89 8.15 10.24
C VAL A 4 -3.63 7.94 8.76
N ILE A 5 -3.06 8.94 8.09
CA ILE A 5 -2.45 8.79 6.77
C ILE A 5 -0.96 8.54 6.97
N THR A 6 -0.46 7.43 6.43
CA THR A 6 0.96 7.07 6.48
C THR A 6 1.53 6.87 5.08
N SER A 7 2.79 7.23 4.87
CA SER A 7 3.53 6.92 3.64
C SER A 7 4.99 6.62 3.95
N ALA A 8 5.70 6.04 2.98
CA ALA A 8 7.11 5.71 3.12
C ALA A 8 7.96 6.98 3.34
N THR A 9 7.62 8.04 2.61
CA THR A 9 8.32 9.34 2.69
C THR A 9 7.35 10.50 2.88
N THR A 10 7.76 11.51 3.65
CA THR A 10 6.96 12.73 3.85
C THR A 10 6.50 13.38 2.54
N ALA A 11 7.31 13.31 1.48
CA ALA A 11 6.97 13.88 0.17
C ALA A 11 5.67 13.33 -0.42
N GLU A 12 5.27 12.10 -0.08
CA GLU A 12 4.06 11.48 -0.62
C GLU A 12 2.78 12.00 0.04
N TRP A 13 2.76 12.31 1.35
CA TRP A 13 1.57 12.85 2.04
C TRP A 13 1.65 14.34 2.38
N MET A 14 2.81 14.98 2.32
CA MET A 14 2.94 16.41 2.65
C MET A 14 1.96 17.31 1.86
N PRO A 15 1.68 17.06 0.57
CA PRO A 15 0.73 17.90 -0.15
C PRO A 15 -0.69 17.87 0.44
N ILE A 16 -1.21 16.72 0.90
CA ILE A 16 -2.51 16.71 1.60
C ILE A 16 -2.42 17.44 2.94
N PHE A 17 -1.34 17.26 3.71
CA PHE A 17 -1.18 17.96 5.00
C PHE A 17 -1.33 19.48 4.86
N VAL A 18 -0.76 20.06 3.79
CA VAL A 18 -0.84 21.51 3.53
C VAL A 18 -2.23 21.95 3.06
N ASN A 19 -2.98 21.09 2.37
CA ASN A 19 -4.22 21.48 1.69
C ASN A 19 -5.51 20.96 2.35
N VAL A 20 -5.40 20.12 3.39
CA VAL A 20 -6.56 19.55 4.08
C VAL A 20 -7.29 20.60 4.90
N ASN A 21 -8.62 20.46 5.00
CA ASN A 21 -9.42 21.32 5.86
C ASN A 21 -8.96 21.20 7.32
N GLU A 22 -8.58 22.33 7.93
CA GLU A 22 -8.15 22.42 9.35
C GLU A 22 -9.20 21.86 10.33
N LEU A 23 -10.47 21.78 9.89
CA LEU A 23 -11.52 21.09 10.61
C LEU A 23 -11.08 19.68 11.04
N TYR A 24 -10.42 18.94 10.16
CA TYR A 24 -10.06 17.54 10.39
C TYR A 24 -8.80 17.36 11.24
N THR A 25 -7.91 18.35 11.30
CA THR A 25 -6.63 18.23 12.01
C THR A 25 -6.67 18.72 13.45
N GLY A 26 -7.67 19.53 13.84
CA GLY A 26 -7.75 20.00 15.22
C GLY A 26 -9.11 20.52 15.72
N LYS A 27 -10.05 20.87 14.84
CA LYS A 27 -11.30 21.53 15.26
C LYS A 27 -12.51 20.59 15.38
N SER A 28 -12.46 19.40 14.78
CA SER A 28 -13.57 18.45 14.80
C SER A 28 -13.48 17.47 15.97
N SER A 29 -14.63 17.25 16.63
CA SER A 29 -14.83 16.14 17.57
C SER A 29 -15.12 14.80 16.87
N ARG A 30 -15.57 14.83 15.61
CA ARG A 30 -15.99 13.65 14.84
C ARG A 30 -14.82 12.94 14.18
N LEU A 31 -13.91 13.69 13.56
CA LEU A 31 -12.77 13.14 12.82
C LEU A 31 -11.50 13.90 13.20
N LYS A 32 -10.45 13.17 13.55
CA LYS A 32 -9.11 13.70 13.80
C LYS A 32 -8.13 13.02 12.87
N LEU A 33 -7.51 13.79 11.98
CA LEU A 33 -6.55 13.33 10.99
C LEU A 33 -5.12 13.57 11.47
N GLN A 34 -4.29 12.54 11.42
CA GLN A 34 -2.87 12.58 11.73
C GLN A 34 -2.06 12.03 10.56
N PHE A 35 -0.79 12.44 10.49
CA PHE A 35 0.13 12.06 9.42
C PHE A 35 1.38 11.43 10.00
N TYR A 36 1.83 10.33 9.40
CA TYR A 36 3.00 9.59 9.86
C TYR A 36 3.90 9.20 8.69
N GLN A 37 5.20 9.23 8.90
CA GLN A 37 6.16 8.64 7.97
C GLN A 37 6.54 7.25 8.47
N SER A 38 6.26 6.22 7.67
CA SER A 38 6.56 4.83 8.03
C SER A 38 7.99 4.41 7.66
N GLY A 39 8.63 5.13 6.73
CA GLY A 39 9.93 4.74 6.18
C GLY A 39 9.78 3.75 5.01
N VAL A 40 10.84 3.66 4.20
CA VAL A 40 10.88 2.85 2.98
C VAL A 40 11.20 1.41 3.29
N GLY A 41 10.51 0.48 2.62
CA GLY A 41 10.74 -0.96 2.74
C GLY A 41 10.01 -1.62 3.92
N LEU A 42 10.04 -2.96 3.95
CA LEU A 42 9.28 -3.75 4.92
C LEU A 42 9.72 -3.52 6.37
N LEU A 43 11.03 -3.37 6.63
CA LEU A 43 11.54 -3.28 7.99
C LEU A 43 11.07 -2.00 8.69
N ALA A 44 11.38 -0.84 8.12
CA ALA A 44 11.02 0.45 8.71
C ALA A 44 9.49 0.58 8.81
N SER A 45 8.79 0.24 7.73
CA SER A 45 7.34 0.37 7.67
C SER A 45 6.63 -0.55 8.68
N SER A 46 7.08 -1.79 8.84
CA SER A 46 6.51 -2.71 9.84
C SER A 46 6.69 -2.17 11.25
N VAL A 47 7.90 -1.71 11.62
CA VAL A 47 8.15 -1.17 12.96
C VAL A 47 7.28 0.07 13.23
N ALA A 48 7.21 1.00 12.29
CA ALA A 48 6.44 2.22 12.44
C ALA A 48 4.93 1.95 12.55
N ILE A 49 4.38 1.12 11.66
CA ILE A 49 2.94 0.82 11.65
C ILE A 49 2.55 -0.02 12.87
N THR A 50 3.39 -0.94 13.33
CA THR A 50 3.14 -1.69 14.58
C THR A 50 3.08 -0.77 15.78
N ARG A 51 4.05 0.15 15.94
CA ARG A 51 4.03 1.15 17.02
C ARG A 51 2.78 2.00 16.97
N LEU A 52 2.45 2.54 15.78
CA LEU A 52 1.22 3.30 15.57
C LEU A 52 -0.03 2.51 15.96
N ALA A 53 -0.12 1.24 15.55
CA ALA A 53 -1.29 0.41 15.81
C ALA A 53 -1.46 0.09 17.31
N ILE A 54 -0.36 -0.10 18.04
CA ILE A 54 -0.38 -0.50 19.46
C ILE A 54 -0.49 0.72 20.38
N GLU A 55 0.30 1.76 20.13
CA GLU A 55 0.41 2.94 21.00
C GLU A 55 -0.75 3.91 20.75
N GLU A 56 -1.06 4.20 19.49
CA GLU A 56 -2.09 5.16 19.14
C GLU A 56 -3.46 4.52 18.95
N ARG A 57 -3.56 3.28 18.47
CA ARG A 57 -4.83 2.56 18.18
C ARG A 57 -5.82 3.39 17.35
N PRO A 58 -5.45 3.84 16.14
CA PRO A 58 -6.34 4.63 15.29
C PRO A 58 -7.57 3.81 14.86
N ASP A 59 -8.65 4.50 14.51
CA ASP A 59 -9.87 3.87 13.98
C ASP A 59 -9.71 3.44 12.51
N LEU A 60 -8.75 4.02 11.79
CA LEU A 60 -8.38 3.68 10.41
C LEU A 60 -6.95 4.10 10.09
N ILE A 61 -6.18 3.22 9.45
CA ILE A 61 -4.88 3.54 8.84
C ILE A 61 -5.01 3.56 7.31
N ILE A 62 -4.57 4.66 6.70
CA ILE A 62 -4.53 4.85 5.24
C ILE A 62 -3.05 4.87 4.84
N GLN A 63 -2.55 3.78 4.24
CA GLN A 63 -1.21 3.81 3.65
C GLN A 63 -1.32 4.37 2.23
N ALA A 64 -0.80 5.57 2.03
CA ALA A 64 -0.76 6.25 0.74
C ALA A 64 0.66 6.22 0.18
N GLY A 65 0.79 6.04 -1.12
CA GLY A 65 2.09 6.17 -1.78
C GLY A 65 2.03 5.89 -3.27
N ILE A 66 3.19 5.82 -3.89
CA ILE A 66 3.31 5.42 -5.30
C ILE A 66 3.54 3.91 -5.45
N ALA A 67 3.34 3.39 -6.65
CA ALA A 67 3.64 2.01 -7.02
C ALA A 67 4.06 1.89 -8.50
N GLY A 68 4.82 0.85 -8.81
CA GLY A 68 5.08 0.42 -10.19
C GLY A 68 3.96 -0.50 -10.68
N SER A 69 3.65 -0.50 -11.98
CA SER A 69 2.65 -1.39 -12.58
C SER A 69 3.27 -2.49 -13.45
N PHE A 70 2.77 -3.71 -13.30
CA PHE A 70 3.13 -4.86 -14.14
C PHE A 70 2.32 -4.93 -15.45
N SER A 71 1.29 -4.09 -15.60
CA SER A 71 0.30 -4.19 -16.67
C SER A 71 -0.05 -2.85 -17.29
N LYS A 72 -0.18 -2.80 -18.62
CA LYS A 72 -0.69 -1.62 -19.34
C LYS A 72 -2.14 -1.27 -18.99
N LYS A 73 -2.90 -2.20 -18.38
CA LYS A 73 -4.25 -1.93 -17.88
C LYS A 73 -4.25 -0.84 -16.80
N TYR A 74 -3.22 -0.84 -15.96
CA TYR A 74 -3.05 0.14 -14.89
C TYR A 74 -1.86 1.03 -15.23
N ALA A 75 -2.11 2.04 -16.05
CA ALA A 75 -1.08 2.93 -16.58
C ALA A 75 -0.63 3.98 -15.53
N PRO A 76 0.57 4.57 -15.68
CA PRO A 76 0.99 5.70 -14.86
C PRO A 76 -0.05 6.82 -14.79
N GLY A 77 -0.20 7.43 -13.61
CA GLY A 77 -1.23 8.43 -13.28
C GLY A 77 -2.56 7.85 -12.79
N GLN A 78 -2.81 6.55 -12.95
CA GLN A 78 -3.98 5.90 -12.36
C GLN A 78 -3.81 5.68 -10.85
N ILE A 79 -4.94 5.58 -10.15
CA ILE A 79 -4.98 5.37 -8.70
C ILE A 79 -5.80 4.12 -8.41
N VAL A 80 -5.30 3.26 -7.55
CA VAL A 80 -5.88 1.96 -7.22
C VAL A 80 -5.93 1.74 -5.71
N LEU A 81 -6.83 0.85 -5.28
CA LEU A 81 -6.80 0.25 -3.96
C LEU A 81 -6.21 -1.15 -4.02
N VAL A 82 -5.35 -1.46 -3.07
CA VAL A 82 -4.78 -2.80 -2.93
C VAL A 82 -5.66 -3.63 -2.00
N ASN A 83 -6.22 -4.73 -2.53
CA ASN A 83 -7.03 -5.68 -1.77
C ASN A 83 -6.20 -6.79 -1.15
N ASN A 84 -5.21 -7.29 -1.88
CA ASN A 84 -4.33 -8.33 -1.39
C ASN A 84 -2.90 -7.88 -1.56
N GLU A 85 -2.09 -8.10 -0.53
CA GLU A 85 -0.64 -7.97 -0.63
C GLU A 85 0.03 -9.35 -0.62
N ILE A 86 1.18 -9.43 -1.28
CA ILE A 86 1.95 -10.65 -1.48
C ILE A 86 3.41 -10.34 -1.19
N LEU A 87 4.10 -11.21 -0.47
CA LEU A 87 5.54 -11.11 -0.27
C LEU A 87 6.25 -11.56 -1.55
N GLY A 88 6.83 -10.63 -2.29
CA GLY A 88 7.46 -10.89 -3.59
C GLY A 88 8.92 -11.27 -3.54
N ASP A 89 9.55 -11.17 -2.37
CA ASP A 89 10.99 -11.30 -2.19
C ASP A 89 11.38 -12.15 -0.97
N THR A 90 10.41 -12.76 -0.29
CA THR A 90 10.64 -13.65 0.84
C THR A 90 10.64 -15.10 0.36
N GLY A 91 11.83 -15.65 0.16
CA GLY A 91 12.01 -16.98 -0.41
C GLY A 91 13.44 -17.23 -0.87
N VAL A 92 13.59 -18.19 -1.78
CA VAL A 92 14.88 -18.60 -2.34
C VAL A 92 14.79 -18.72 -3.86
N GLU A 93 15.86 -18.37 -4.54
CA GLU A 93 16.08 -18.73 -5.94
C GLU A 93 17.06 -19.91 -6.00
N GLU A 94 16.59 -21.06 -6.50
CA GLU A 94 17.41 -22.27 -6.63
C GLU A 94 17.44 -22.69 -8.09
N LYS A 95 18.63 -22.73 -8.69
CA LYS A 95 18.83 -23.14 -10.10
C LYS A 95 17.96 -22.32 -11.08
N GLY A 96 17.81 -21.02 -10.81
CA GLY A 96 16.97 -20.12 -11.62
C GLY A 96 15.47 -20.31 -11.43
N VAL A 97 15.03 -20.92 -10.31
CA VAL A 97 13.62 -21.11 -9.99
C VAL A 97 13.29 -20.43 -8.67
N TRP A 98 12.38 -19.47 -8.71
CA TRP A 98 11.87 -18.80 -7.52
C TRP A 98 10.87 -19.64 -6.72
N LYS A 99 11.19 -19.89 -5.44
CA LYS A 99 10.34 -20.53 -4.43
C LYS A 99 10.09 -19.53 -3.31
N ASP A 100 8.82 -19.31 -2.96
CA ASP A 100 8.49 -18.44 -1.82
C ASP A 100 8.51 -19.22 -0.50
N LEU A 101 8.35 -18.50 0.62
CA LEU A 101 8.32 -19.12 1.95
C LEU A 101 7.31 -20.29 2.07
N PHE A 102 6.22 -20.27 1.30
CA PHE A 102 5.19 -21.31 1.35
C PHE A 102 5.59 -22.54 0.53
N ASP A 103 6.25 -22.34 -0.62
CA ASP A 103 6.86 -23.45 -1.38
C ASP A 103 7.94 -24.17 -0.59
N MET A 104 8.70 -23.40 0.21
CA MET A 104 9.71 -23.91 1.12
C MET A 104 9.12 -24.56 2.38
N LYS A 105 7.80 -24.46 2.60
CA LYS A 105 7.09 -24.93 3.80
C LYS A 105 7.60 -24.30 5.10
N LEU A 106 8.14 -23.08 5.03
CA LEU A 106 8.53 -22.30 6.21
C LEU A 106 7.31 -21.66 6.90
N GLU A 107 6.20 -21.53 6.18
CA GLU A 107 4.90 -21.09 6.71
C GLU A 107 3.76 -21.81 5.97
N LYS A 108 2.62 -21.97 6.63
CA LYS A 108 1.38 -22.45 6.03
C LYS A 108 0.70 -21.30 5.29
N SER A 109 0.32 -21.56 4.04
CA SER A 109 -0.30 -20.55 3.16
C SER A 109 -1.60 -19.92 3.65
N SER A 110 -2.27 -20.52 4.65
CA SER A 110 -3.52 -20.01 5.23
C SER A 110 -3.46 -19.90 6.75
N TYR A 111 -2.26 -19.84 7.34
CA TYR A 111 -2.11 -19.49 8.75
C TYR A 111 -2.14 -17.98 8.89
N HIS A 112 -2.87 -17.48 9.89
CA HIS A 112 -2.99 -16.04 10.12
C HIS A 112 -1.59 -15.40 10.25
N PRO A 113 -1.31 -14.28 9.55
CA PRO A 113 -2.26 -13.40 8.89
C PRO A 113 -2.44 -13.67 7.38
N PHE A 114 -1.99 -14.82 6.88
CA PHE A 114 -2.13 -15.18 5.47
C PHE A 114 -3.44 -15.93 5.18
N GLU A 115 -3.95 -15.72 3.97
CA GLU A 115 -5.00 -16.52 3.34
C GLU A 115 -4.58 -16.88 1.93
N LYS A 116 -4.42 -18.18 1.62
CA LYS A 116 -3.99 -18.67 0.30
C LYS A 116 -2.76 -17.93 -0.25
N ARG A 117 -1.73 -17.74 0.60
CA ARG A 117 -0.45 -17.05 0.33
C ARG A 117 -0.54 -15.52 0.17
N LYS A 118 -1.67 -14.91 0.52
CA LYS A 118 -1.92 -13.47 0.40
C LYS A 118 -2.24 -12.86 1.75
N LEU A 119 -2.14 -11.54 1.84
CA LEU A 119 -2.59 -10.73 2.97
C LEU A 119 -3.83 -9.92 2.52
N PRO A 120 -5.05 -10.45 2.66
CA PRO A 120 -6.26 -9.78 2.20
C PRO A 120 -6.65 -8.61 3.12
N ASN A 121 -7.23 -7.57 2.55
CA ASN A 121 -7.85 -6.44 3.25
C ASN A 121 -9.35 -6.71 3.44
N PRO A 122 -9.81 -7.11 4.65
CA PRO A 122 -11.22 -7.36 4.90
C PRO A 122 -12.09 -6.09 4.90
N TRP A 123 -11.49 -4.91 5.01
CA TRP A 123 -12.20 -3.63 5.13
C TRP A 123 -12.40 -2.89 3.80
N ILE A 124 -11.88 -3.41 2.69
CA ILE A 124 -11.90 -2.69 1.40
C ILE A 124 -13.32 -2.34 0.93
N LYS A 125 -14.31 -3.20 1.19
CA LYS A 125 -15.71 -2.94 0.79
C LYS A 125 -16.31 -1.77 1.57
N GLN A 126 -15.95 -1.65 2.85
CA GLN A 126 -16.43 -0.58 3.73
C GLN A 126 -15.78 0.77 3.39
N TYR A 127 -14.50 0.75 2.98
CA TYR A 127 -13.69 1.95 2.82
C TYR A 127 -13.31 2.25 1.35
N ASN A 128 -13.87 1.58 0.34
CA ASN A 128 -13.74 2.03 -1.06
C ASN A 128 -14.72 3.17 -1.37
N LEU A 129 -14.57 4.31 -0.70
CA LEU A 129 -15.49 5.45 -0.79
C LEU A 129 -15.46 6.16 -2.14
N MET A 130 -14.38 5.95 -2.89
CA MET A 130 -14.10 6.61 -4.16
C MET A 130 -14.38 5.72 -5.37
N ASN A 131 -14.87 4.49 -5.17
CA ASN A 131 -15.07 3.48 -6.22
C ASN A 131 -13.81 3.29 -7.09
N LEU A 132 -12.64 3.29 -6.46
CA LEU A 132 -11.37 3.10 -7.13
C LEU A 132 -11.23 1.65 -7.60
N PRO A 133 -10.49 1.41 -8.70
CA PRO A 133 -10.13 0.07 -9.13
C PRO A 133 -9.42 -0.70 -8.01
N ILE A 134 -9.86 -1.93 -7.79
CA ILE A 134 -9.29 -2.83 -6.78
C ILE A 134 -8.32 -3.78 -7.47
N VAL A 135 -7.13 -3.94 -6.90
CA VAL A 135 -6.06 -4.80 -7.46
C VAL A 135 -5.34 -5.62 -6.39
N ASP A 136 -4.56 -6.60 -6.84
CA ASP A 136 -3.58 -7.30 -6.01
C ASP A 136 -2.21 -6.62 -6.17
N GLY A 137 -1.54 -6.37 -5.05
CA GLY A 137 -0.21 -5.82 -4.95
C GLY A 137 0.84 -6.87 -4.57
N ILE A 138 2.08 -6.55 -4.86
CA ILE A 138 3.24 -7.27 -4.36
C ILE A 138 4.17 -6.29 -3.66
N THR A 139 4.75 -6.73 -2.55
CA THR A 139 5.73 -5.97 -1.80
C THR A 139 7.10 -6.61 -1.94
N VAL A 140 8.11 -5.78 -2.23
CA VAL A 140 9.51 -6.17 -2.39
C VAL A 140 10.44 -5.19 -1.66
N ASN A 141 11.61 -5.63 -1.23
CA ASN A 141 12.66 -4.78 -0.68
C ASN A 141 13.71 -4.39 -1.73
N GLN A 142 13.60 -4.94 -2.94
CA GLN A 142 14.42 -4.57 -4.08
C GLN A 142 13.51 -4.30 -5.27
N VAL A 143 13.59 -3.08 -5.83
CA VAL A 143 12.83 -2.69 -7.02
C VAL A 143 13.11 -3.69 -8.16
N THR A 144 12.06 -4.26 -8.73
CA THR A 144 12.21 -5.28 -9.77
C THR A 144 12.58 -4.64 -11.10
N THR A 145 13.70 -5.08 -11.68
CA THR A 145 14.22 -4.55 -12.94
C THR A 145 14.40 -5.60 -14.03
N GLN A 146 14.76 -6.83 -13.66
CA GLN A 146 15.10 -7.88 -14.62
C GLN A 146 13.84 -8.44 -15.31
N PRO A 147 13.78 -8.51 -16.66
CA PRO A 147 12.61 -9.01 -17.38
C PRO A 147 12.18 -10.43 -16.99
N THR A 148 13.14 -11.31 -16.72
CA THR A 148 12.90 -12.68 -16.25
C THR A 148 12.17 -12.67 -14.90
N ARG A 149 12.68 -11.88 -13.94
CA ARG A 149 12.05 -11.72 -12.63
C ARG A 149 10.64 -11.14 -12.72
N ILE A 150 10.44 -10.14 -13.58
CA ILE A 150 9.12 -9.55 -13.85
C ILE A 150 8.15 -10.63 -14.35
N ALA A 151 8.57 -11.46 -15.30
CA ALA A 151 7.75 -12.53 -15.84
C ALA A 151 7.42 -13.59 -14.78
N GLU A 152 8.38 -13.97 -13.93
CA GLU A 152 8.17 -14.89 -12.81
C GLU A 152 7.14 -14.38 -11.82
N LEU A 153 7.31 -13.14 -11.32
CA LEU A 153 6.40 -12.54 -10.36
C LEU A 153 4.97 -12.43 -10.92
N LYS A 154 4.84 -11.99 -12.18
CA LYS A 154 3.54 -11.92 -12.86
C LYS A 154 2.89 -13.29 -13.00
N LYS A 155 3.64 -14.30 -13.44
CA LYS A 155 3.12 -15.65 -13.64
C LYS A 155 2.69 -16.30 -12.33
N LYS A 156 3.48 -16.12 -11.27
CA LYS A 156 3.25 -16.78 -9.98
C LYS A 156 2.17 -16.11 -9.16
N TYR A 157 2.13 -14.78 -9.15
CA TYR A 157 1.30 -14.02 -8.20
C TYR A 157 0.14 -13.28 -8.85
N GLY A 158 0.20 -13.01 -10.16
CA GLY A 158 -0.84 -12.24 -10.85
C GLY A 158 -1.01 -10.81 -10.33
N ALA A 159 -0.01 -10.27 -9.61
CA ALA A 159 -0.07 -8.93 -9.05
C ALA A 159 -0.11 -7.87 -10.16
N ALA A 160 -0.90 -6.82 -9.92
CA ALA A 160 -1.01 -5.69 -10.83
C ALA A 160 0.05 -4.63 -10.55
N VAL A 161 0.41 -4.45 -9.28
CA VAL A 161 1.29 -3.37 -8.82
C VAL A 161 2.39 -3.88 -7.89
N GLU A 162 3.53 -3.18 -7.90
CA GLU A 162 4.67 -3.40 -7.02
C GLU A 162 4.89 -2.17 -6.13
N SER A 163 5.03 -2.38 -4.83
CA SER A 163 5.47 -1.37 -3.86
C SER A 163 6.51 -1.96 -2.90
N MET A 164 7.00 -1.17 -1.95
CA MET A 164 8.00 -1.64 -0.99
C MET A 164 7.48 -1.73 0.46
N GLU A 165 6.24 -1.29 0.71
CA GLU A 165 5.68 -1.19 2.08
C GLU A 165 4.32 -1.86 2.25
N GLY A 166 3.60 -2.21 1.17
CA GLY A 166 2.19 -2.61 1.23
C GLY A 166 1.90 -3.75 2.20
N ALA A 167 2.69 -4.81 2.14
CA ALA A 167 2.51 -5.99 2.97
C ALA A 167 2.69 -5.68 4.47
N SER A 168 3.47 -4.66 4.85
CA SER A 168 3.59 -4.26 6.27
C SER A 168 2.27 -3.75 6.84
N LEU A 169 1.53 -2.92 6.08
CA LEU A 169 0.20 -2.45 6.49
C LEU A 169 -0.76 -3.62 6.61
N HIS A 170 -0.80 -4.47 5.58
CA HIS A 170 -1.75 -5.58 5.53
C HIS A 170 -1.49 -6.59 6.64
N TYR A 171 -0.23 -6.92 6.90
CA TYR A 171 0.16 -7.82 7.97
C TYR A 171 -0.23 -7.23 9.33
N VAL A 172 0.23 -6.02 9.66
CA VAL A 172 -0.03 -5.39 10.96
C VAL A 172 -1.51 -5.15 11.20
N GLY A 173 -2.24 -4.66 10.19
CA GLY A 173 -3.67 -4.41 10.31
C GLY A 173 -4.48 -5.68 10.56
N ARG A 174 -4.09 -6.80 9.94
CA ARG A 174 -4.72 -8.10 10.20
C ARG A 174 -4.40 -8.64 11.59
N GLU A 175 -3.15 -8.52 12.04
CA GLU A 175 -2.73 -8.95 13.39
C GLU A 175 -3.40 -8.13 14.50
N THR A 176 -3.53 -6.82 14.30
CA THR A 176 -4.04 -5.90 15.33
C THR A 176 -5.55 -5.68 15.26
N GLY A 177 -6.19 -6.08 14.16
CA GLY A 177 -7.60 -5.81 13.87
C GLY A 177 -7.92 -4.34 13.58
N ILE A 178 -6.91 -3.48 13.43
CA ILE A 178 -7.10 -2.07 13.08
C ILE A 178 -7.52 -1.97 11.62
N PRO A 179 -8.67 -1.32 11.32
CA PRO A 179 -9.09 -1.12 9.94
C PRO A 179 -8.03 -0.39 9.11
N PHE A 180 -7.86 -0.81 7.86
CA PHE A 180 -6.90 -0.18 6.97
C PHE A 180 -7.33 -0.15 5.50
N ILE A 181 -6.73 0.76 4.74
CA ILE A 181 -6.72 0.77 3.28
C ILE A 181 -5.33 1.16 2.76
N GLN A 182 -4.98 0.63 1.58
CA GLN A 182 -3.76 1.00 0.87
C GLN A 182 -4.16 1.65 -0.46
N ILE A 183 -3.79 2.93 -0.63
CA ILE A 183 -4.06 3.71 -1.83
C ILE A 183 -2.75 3.92 -2.56
N ARG A 184 -2.67 3.47 -3.82
CA ARG A 184 -1.45 3.62 -4.62
C ARG A 184 -1.73 4.37 -5.91
N SER A 185 -0.92 5.39 -6.19
CA SER A 185 -0.84 6.01 -7.51
C SER A 185 0.27 5.37 -8.33
N ILE A 186 0.00 5.05 -9.59
CA ILE A 186 0.97 4.38 -10.45
C ILE A 186 1.96 5.40 -11.00
N SER A 187 3.25 5.30 -10.66
CA SER A 187 4.28 6.24 -11.13
C SER A 187 4.99 5.80 -12.41
N ASN A 188 5.10 4.49 -12.61
CA ASN A 188 5.88 3.91 -13.70
C ASN A 188 5.45 2.46 -13.96
N TYR A 189 5.93 1.89 -15.07
CA TYR A 189 5.90 0.44 -15.25
C TYR A 189 7.08 -0.20 -14.51
N VAL A 190 6.85 -1.38 -13.92
CA VAL A 190 7.92 -2.19 -13.32
C VAL A 190 8.95 -2.53 -14.41
N GLY A 191 10.25 -2.43 -14.09
CA GLY A 191 11.33 -2.56 -15.05
C GLY A 191 11.84 -1.24 -15.66
N GLU A 192 11.04 -0.18 -15.70
CA GLU A 192 11.47 1.12 -16.26
C GLU A 192 12.40 1.85 -15.28
N ARG A 193 13.63 2.10 -15.71
CA ARG A 193 14.69 2.75 -14.91
C ARG A 193 15.09 4.12 -15.40
N ASP A 194 14.66 4.49 -16.60
CA ASP A 194 14.70 5.86 -17.03
C ASP A 194 13.67 6.67 -16.24
N LYS A 195 14.15 7.35 -15.19
CA LYS A 195 13.32 8.17 -14.31
C LYS A 195 12.63 9.31 -15.05
N SER A 196 13.11 9.73 -16.22
CA SER A 196 12.44 10.78 -17.01
C SER A 196 11.08 10.34 -17.56
N LYS A 197 10.85 9.03 -17.66
CA LYS A 197 9.57 8.44 -18.07
C LYS A 197 8.62 8.17 -16.90
N TRP A 198 9.05 8.46 -15.67
CA TRP A 198 8.22 8.29 -14.50
C TRP A 198 7.34 9.51 -14.33
N LEU A 199 6.05 9.31 -14.12
CA LEU A 199 5.10 10.38 -13.81
C LEU A 199 5.08 10.67 -12.31
N LEU A 200 6.26 10.83 -11.70
CA LEU A 200 6.39 10.88 -10.24
C LEU A 200 5.60 12.06 -9.65
N LYS A 201 5.76 13.25 -10.24
CA LYS A 201 5.09 14.47 -9.78
C LYS A 201 3.57 14.34 -9.94
N GLU A 202 3.12 13.95 -11.12
CA GLU A 202 1.70 13.80 -11.46
C GLU A 202 1.03 12.72 -10.61
N SER A 203 1.76 11.65 -10.28
CA SER A 203 1.26 10.57 -9.42
C SER A 203 1.09 11.03 -7.98
N ILE A 204 2.04 11.80 -7.44
CA ILE A 204 1.93 12.38 -6.10
C ILE A 204 0.79 13.42 -6.06
N GLU A 205 0.68 14.29 -7.05
CA GLU A 205 -0.41 15.27 -7.15
C GLU A 205 -1.78 14.58 -7.24
N GLY A 206 -1.90 13.57 -8.10
CA GLY A 206 -3.12 12.77 -8.25
C GLY A 206 -3.50 12.03 -6.97
N LEU A 207 -2.52 11.39 -6.31
CA LEU A 207 -2.71 10.72 -5.03
C LEU A 207 -3.29 11.67 -3.98
N ASN A 208 -2.69 12.85 -3.82
CA ASN A 208 -3.10 13.82 -2.81
C ASN A 208 -4.47 14.44 -3.13
N LYS A 209 -4.80 14.65 -4.40
CA LYS A 209 -6.16 15.06 -4.82
C LYS A 209 -7.21 14.02 -4.41
N VAL A 210 -6.92 12.73 -4.61
CA VAL A 210 -7.82 11.64 -4.16
C VAL A 210 -7.90 11.59 -2.64
N LEU A 211 -6.78 11.73 -1.92
CA LEU A 211 -6.79 11.72 -0.46
C LEU A 211 -7.64 12.84 0.14
N LEU A 212 -7.60 14.06 -0.43
CA LEU A 212 -8.43 15.18 0.01
C LEU A 212 -9.93 14.83 -0.10
N GLN A 213 -10.34 14.37 -1.29
CA GLN A 213 -11.72 13.94 -1.54
C GLN A 213 -12.12 12.75 -0.65
N TYR A 214 -11.18 11.84 -0.41
CA TYR A 214 -11.39 10.65 0.40
C TYR A 214 -11.67 11.01 1.86
N VAL A 215 -10.90 11.93 2.45
CA VAL A 215 -11.11 12.42 3.82
C VAL A 215 -12.44 13.16 3.94
N ASP A 216 -12.84 13.96 2.94
CA ASP A 216 -14.17 14.58 2.92
C ASP A 216 -15.29 13.54 2.90
N LYS A 217 -15.14 12.45 2.14
CA LYS A 217 -16.12 11.36 2.15
C LYS A 217 -16.15 10.62 3.48
N LEU A 218 -14.99 10.34 4.08
CA LEU A 218 -14.90 9.74 5.42
C LEU A 218 -15.65 10.59 6.45
N TYR A 219 -15.46 11.92 6.42
CA TYR A 219 -16.14 12.82 7.35
C TYR A 219 -17.67 12.74 7.23
N ASN A 220 -18.18 12.46 6.03
CA ASN A 220 -19.60 12.37 5.75
C ASN A 220 -20.18 10.95 5.93
N MET A 221 -19.36 9.93 6.22
CA MET A 221 -19.86 8.59 6.55
C MET A 221 -20.64 8.63 7.85
N LYS A 222 -21.94 8.29 7.79
CA LYS A 222 -22.83 8.22 8.96
C LYS A 222 -22.36 7.21 9.98
#